data_AF-A0A8H7FRN4-F1
#
_entry.id   AF-A0A8H7FRN4-F1
#
_cell.length_a   1.000
_cell.length_b   1.000
_cell.length_c   1.000
_cell.angle_alpha   90.00
_cell.angle_beta   90.00
_cell.angle_gamma   90.00
#
_symmetry.space_group_name_H-M   'P 1'
#
loop_
_entity.id
_entity.type
_entity.pdbx_description
1 polymer ?
#
loop_
_entity_poly.entity_id
_entity_poly.type
_entity_poly.pdbx_seq_one_letter_code
_entity_poly.pdbx_strand_id
1 'polypeptide(L)'
;MPPSPASLKKRQFKKIKTSTSPSKSTHIPSIASLNATAQEKVEAWFRAESTQAGYKRSVKEAKAFAERQAGEMEAAELAGGVREYDPGEWATAFDVIGEVTPKVLHAFVVYKCEVLENSYKTAEAIRSAFKHYFT
;
A
#
# COMPACT_ATOMS: atom_id res chain seq x y z
N MET A 1 43.95 31.12 28.52
CA MET A 1 44.77 30.20 29.34
C MET A 1 43.98 28.90 29.52
N PRO A 2 44.42 27.76 28.98
CA PRO A 2 43.81 26.46 29.32
C PRO A 2 44.35 25.96 30.68
N PRO A 3 43.53 25.30 31.52
CA PRO A 3 44.04 24.55 32.66
C PRO A 3 44.64 23.19 32.26
N SER A 4 45.70 22.84 32.99
CA SER A 4 46.52 21.61 32.95
C SER A 4 45.78 20.37 33.50
N PRO A 5 46.24 19.13 33.22
CA PRO A 5 45.48 17.90 33.39
C PRO A 5 45.63 17.26 34.79
N ALA A 6 44.53 16.67 35.30
CA ALA A 6 44.52 15.86 36.51
C ALA A 6 44.49 14.34 36.21
N SER A 7 45.29 13.60 36.97
CA SER A 7 45.63 12.19 36.82
C SER A 7 44.55 11.17 37.23
N LEU A 8 44.51 10.08 36.45
CA LEU A 8 44.36 8.64 36.79
C LEU A 8 43.18 8.13 37.65
N LYS A 9 42.39 7.21 37.06
CA LYS A 9 41.90 5.99 37.75
C LYS A 9 42.05 4.75 36.86
N LYS A 10 42.94 3.84 37.28
CA LYS A 10 43.09 2.48 36.73
C LYS A 10 41.84 1.66 37.06
N ARG A 11 41.11 1.20 36.04
CA ARG A 11 40.00 0.26 36.21
C ARG A 11 40.55 -1.18 36.25
N GLN A 12 40.21 -1.90 37.32
CA GLN A 12 40.47 -3.34 37.42
C GLN A 12 39.49 -4.11 36.54
N PHE A 13 40.01 -5.00 35.69
CA PHE A 13 39.20 -5.90 34.88
C PHE A 13 38.79 -7.12 35.71
N LYS A 14 37.49 -7.26 36.00
CA LYS A 14 36.91 -8.50 36.54
C LYS A 14 36.92 -9.58 35.45
N LYS A 15 37.49 -10.75 35.77
CA LYS A 15 37.44 -11.97 34.94
C LYS A 15 35.99 -12.37 34.66
N ILE A 16 35.60 -12.36 33.39
CA ILE A 16 34.32 -12.93 32.92
C ILE A 16 34.51 -14.45 32.85
N LYS A 17 33.73 -15.20 33.62
CA LYS A 17 33.58 -16.66 33.47
C LYS A 17 32.92 -16.93 32.13
N THR A 18 33.59 -17.69 31.28
CA THR A 18 33.07 -18.23 30.02
C THR A 18 31.83 -19.08 30.30
N SER A 19 30.64 -18.54 30.04
CA SER A 19 29.42 -19.34 29.92
C SER A 19 29.44 -20.01 28.54
N THR A 20 29.37 -21.33 28.56
CA THR A 20 29.18 -22.20 27.41
C THR A 20 28.11 -21.65 26.45
N SER A 21 28.54 -21.22 25.27
CA SER A 21 27.63 -20.84 24.17
C SER A 21 26.86 -22.07 23.71
N PRO A 22 25.51 -22.06 23.67
CA PRO A 22 24.78 -23.12 22.99
C PRO A 22 25.00 -22.95 21.48
N SER A 23 25.41 -24.04 20.83
CA SER A 23 25.57 -24.08 19.38
C SER A 23 24.23 -23.72 18.72
N LYS A 24 24.21 -22.62 17.97
CA LYS A 24 23.10 -22.32 17.05
C LYS A 24 23.16 -23.37 15.95
N SER A 25 22.39 -24.45 16.09
CA SER A 25 22.07 -25.30 14.96
C SER A 25 21.34 -24.41 13.95
N THR A 26 21.90 -24.30 12.76
CA THR A 26 21.31 -23.52 11.66
C THR A 26 20.15 -24.33 11.10
N HIS A 27 19.03 -24.35 11.84
CA HIS A 27 17.82 -25.01 11.39
C HIS A 27 17.21 -24.20 10.24
N ILE A 28 17.40 -24.67 9.01
CA ILE A 28 16.76 -24.09 7.83
C ILE A 28 15.25 -24.41 7.95
N PRO A 29 14.38 -23.39 8.03
CA PRO A 29 12.94 -23.62 8.12
C PRO A 29 12.42 -24.36 6.88
N SER A 30 11.43 -25.22 7.05
CA SER A 30 10.78 -25.87 5.92
C SER A 30 10.00 -24.83 5.08
N ILE A 31 9.85 -25.08 3.78
CA ILE A 31 9.04 -24.23 2.90
C ILE A 31 7.61 -24.03 3.44
N ALA A 32 7.02 -25.09 4.02
CA ALA A 32 5.70 -25.00 4.65
C ALA A 32 5.69 -23.99 5.82
N SER A 33 6.70 -24.02 6.69
CA SER A 33 6.80 -23.06 7.81
C SER A 33 7.04 -21.62 7.35
N LEU A 34 7.81 -21.42 6.28
CA LEU A 34 8.02 -20.11 5.67
C LEU A 34 6.72 -19.58 5.05
N ASN A 35 5.96 -20.42 4.36
CA ASN A 35 4.68 -20.04 3.77
C ASN A 35 3.65 -19.66 4.84
N ALA A 36 3.54 -20.43 5.92
CA ALA A 36 2.63 -20.10 7.03
C ALA A 36 3.01 -18.75 7.68
N THR A 37 4.31 -18.56 7.97
CA THR A 37 4.81 -17.29 8.53
C THR A 37 4.58 -16.11 7.58
N ALA A 38 4.73 -16.33 6.27
CA ALA A 38 4.48 -15.30 5.26
C ALA A 38 3.00 -14.91 5.22
N GLN A 39 2.08 -15.88 5.26
CA GLN A 39 0.64 -15.62 5.30
C GLN A 39 0.24 -14.80 6.53
N GLU A 40 0.69 -15.18 7.72
CA GLU A 40 0.42 -14.43 8.96
C GLU A 40 0.91 -12.98 8.88
N LYS A 41 2.12 -12.76 8.35
CA LYS A 41 2.67 -11.41 8.19
C LYS A 41 1.90 -10.58 7.16
N VAL A 42 1.48 -11.18 6.06
CA VAL A 42 0.65 -10.51 5.04
C VAL A 42 -0.67 -10.10 5.65
N GLU A 43 -1.34 -10.97 6.41
CA GLU A 43 -2.57 -10.63 7.12
C GLU A 43 -2.37 -9.54 8.17
N ALA A 44 -1.29 -9.60 8.95
CA ALA A 44 -0.97 -8.57 9.94
C ALA A 44 -0.72 -7.21 9.29
N TRP A 45 0.01 -7.17 8.16
CA TRP A 45 0.21 -5.93 7.40
C TRP A 45 -1.07 -5.40 6.77
N PHE A 46 -1.94 -6.31 6.30
CA PHE A 46 -3.24 -5.95 5.74
C PHE A 46 -4.18 -5.35 6.79
N ARG A 47 -4.15 -5.87 8.02
CA ARG A 47 -4.92 -5.36 9.16
C ARG A 47 -4.28 -4.14 9.84
N ALA A 48 -3.04 -3.78 9.48
CA ALA A 48 -2.40 -2.60 10.03
C ALA A 48 -3.20 -1.34 9.63
N GLU A 49 -3.44 -0.46 10.60
CA GLU A 49 -4.27 0.73 10.42
C GLU A 49 -3.74 1.67 9.31
N SER A 50 -2.42 1.76 9.17
CA SER A 50 -1.77 2.53 8.10
C SER A 50 -2.07 2.00 6.70
N THR A 51 -2.12 0.68 6.53
CA THR A 51 -2.46 0.02 5.26
C THR A 51 -3.94 0.23 4.93
N GLN A 52 -4.82 0.06 5.92
CA GLN A 52 -6.26 0.30 5.73
C GLN A 52 -6.57 1.76 5.41
N ALA A 53 -5.88 2.71 6.08
CA ALA A 53 -6.01 4.13 5.77
C ALA A 53 -5.57 4.43 4.32
N GLY A 54 -4.48 3.81 3.86
CA GLY A 54 -4.02 3.88 2.47
C GLY A 54 -5.08 3.36 1.49
N TYR A 55 -5.68 2.21 1.78
CA TYR A 55 -6.71 1.63 0.91
C TYR A 55 -7.98 2.48 0.86
N LYS A 56 -8.48 2.95 2.00
CA LYS A 56 -9.63 3.88 2.05
C LYS A 56 -9.36 5.14 1.23
N ARG A 57 -8.13 5.66 1.30
CA ARG A 57 -7.72 6.81 0.48
C ARG A 57 -7.77 6.48 -1.01
N SER A 58 -7.22 5.34 -1.44
CA SER A 58 -7.27 4.92 -2.85
C SER A 58 -8.69 4.79 -3.38
N VAL A 59 -9.62 4.20 -2.61
CA VAL A 59 -11.03 4.09 -2.98
C VAL A 59 -11.69 5.47 -3.07
N LYS A 60 -11.44 6.36 -2.11
CA LYS A 60 -11.96 7.73 -2.13
C LYS A 60 -11.48 8.51 -3.36
N GLU A 61 -10.19 8.42 -3.67
CA GLU A 61 -9.61 9.09 -4.85
C GLU A 61 -10.22 8.55 -6.16
N ALA A 62 -10.48 7.24 -6.22
CA ALA A 62 -11.10 6.62 -7.39
C ALA A 62 -12.57 7.05 -7.58
N LYS A 63 -13.36 7.16 -6.50
CA LYS A 63 -14.73 7.69 -6.57
C LYS A 63 -14.76 9.14 -7.07
N ALA A 64 -13.89 9.99 -6.51
CA ALA A 64 -13.76 11.37 -6.96
C ALA A 64 -13.31 11.48 -8.43
N PHE A 65 -12.43 10.57 -8.87
CA PHE A 65 -12.06 10.48 -10.29
C PHE A 65 -13.27 10.11 -11.17
N ALA A 66 -14.06 9.13 -10.75
CA ALA A 66 -15.23 8.67 -11.49
C ALA A 66 -16.28 9.78 -11.64
N GLU A 67 -16.63 10.46 -10.55
CA GLU A 67 -17.55 11.61 -10.56
C GLU A 67 -17.07 12.74 -11.48
N ARG A 68 -15.77 13.08 -11.42
CA ARG A 68 -15.20 14.11 -12.29
C ARG A 68 -15.29 13.74 -13.76
N GLN A 69 -14.94 12.50 -14.10
CA GLN A 69 -15.00 12.02 -15.49
C GLN A 69 -16.43 11.94 -16.01
N ALA A 70 -17.39 11.56 -15.17
CA ALA A 70 -18.80 11.61 -15.52
C ALA A 70 -19.25 13.03 -15.88
N GLY A 71 -18.86 14.03 -15.09
CA GLY A 71 -19.17 15.44 -15.40
C GLY A 71 -18.53 15.91 -16.72
N GLU A 72 -17.31 15.46 -17.03
CA GLU A 72 -16.65 15.74 -18.31
C GLU A 72 -17.39 15.07 -19.49
N MET A 73 -17.91 13.85 -19.29
CA MET A 73 -18.71 13.15 -20.30
C MET A 73 -20.05 13.86 -20.57
N GLU A 74 -20.76 14.30 -19.53
CA GLU A 74 -22.01 15.08 -19.70
C GLU A 74 -21.74 16.39 -20.45
N ALA A 75 -20.66 17.10 -20.12
CA ALA A 75 -20.28 18.32 -20.81
C ALA A 75 -19.93 18.07 -22.28
N ALA A 76 -19.24 16.97 -22.58
CA ALA A 76 -18.92 16.57 -23.95
C ALA A 76 -20.17 16.19 -24.76
N GLU A 77 -21.14 15.49 -24.15
CA GLU A 77 -22.42 15.15 -24.78
C GLU A 77 -23.21 16.44 -25.12
N LEU A 78 -23.27 17.39 -24.20
CA LEU A 78 -23.93 18.70 -24.43
C LEU A 78 -23.27 19.49 -25.57
N ALA A 79 -21.96 19.32 -25.76
CA ALA A 79 -21.20 19.92 -26.87
C ALA A 79 -21.36 19.17 -28.21
N GLY A 80 -22.23 18.15 -28.27
CA GLY A 80 -22.49 17.35 -29.47
C GLY A 80 -21.55 16.16 -29.67
N GLY A 81 -20.80 15.77 -28.63
CA GLY A 81 -19.99 14.56 -28.62
C GLY A 81 -20.82 13.28 -28.61
N VAL A 82 -20.22 12.17 -29.05
CA VAL A 82 -20.86 10.84 -29.01
C VAL A 82 -20.66 10.21 -27.63
N ARG A 83 -21.77 9.78 -27.02
CA ARG A 83 -21.77 9.08 -25.73
C ARG A 83 -21.28 7.64 -25.89
N GLU A 84 -20.12 7.33 -25.33
CA GLU A 84 -19.61 5.95 -25.25
C GLU A 84 -20.10 5.23 -23.98
N TYR A 85 -20.25 5.96 -22.87
CA TYR A 85 -20.68 5.44 -21.56
C TYR A 85 -21.77 6.31 -20.94
N ASP A 86 -22.59 5.72 -20.07
CA ASP A 86 -23.52 6.45 -19.22
C ASP A 86 -22.76 7.19 -18.10
N PRO A 87 -22.85 8.53 -18.01
CA PRO A 87 -22.15 9.29 -16.98
C PRO A 87 -22.62 8.94 -15.56
N GLY A 88 -23.90 8.63 -15.37
CA GLY A 88 -24.46 8.24 -14.07
C GLY A 88 -23.86 6.92 -13.59
N GLU A 89 -23.86 5.90 -14.46
CA GLU A 89 -23.24 4.60 -14.17
C GLU A 89 -21.73 4.74 -13.89
N TRP A 90 -21.05 5.65 -14.60
CA TRP A 90 -19.65 5.93 -14.37
C TRP A 90 -19.41 6.57 -13.00
N ALA A 91 -20.20 7.58 -12.62
CA ALA A 91 -20.09 8.27 -11.34
C ALA A 91 -20.28 7.32 -10.15
N THR A 92 -21.25 6.41 -10.25
CA THR A 92 -21.59 5.46 -9.16
C THR A 92 -20.90 4.11 -9.29
N ALA A 93 -19.90 3.97 -10.17
CA ALA A 93 -19.30 2.68 -10.54
C ALA A 93 -18.68 1.89 -9.37
N PHE A 94 -18.38 2.56 -8.24
CA PHE A 94 -17.82 1.93 -7.05
C PHE A 94 -18.81 1.87 -5.87
N ASP A 95 -20.03 2.38 -6.03
CA ASP A 95 -21.11 2.24 -5.05
C ASP A 95 -21.95 1.00 -5.34
N VAL A 96 -22.19 0.72 -6.62
CA VAL A 96 -22.85 -0.49 -7.10
C VAL A 96 -21.90 -1.21 -8.05
N ILE A 97 -21.41 -2.38 -7.65
CA ILE A 97 -20.53 -3.18 -8.50
C ILE A 97 -21.33 -3.70 -9.70
N GLY A 98 -20.85 -3.39 -10.90
CA GLY A 98 -21.47 -3.80 -12.15
C GLY A 98 -20.46 -3.88 -13.30
N GLU A 99 -20.95 -3.89 -14.53
CA GLU A 99 -20.12 -4.01 -15.74
C GLU A 99 -19.17 -2.82 -15.96
N VAL A 100 -19.54 -1.64 -15.46
CA VAL A 100 -18.77 -0.40 -15.61
C VAL A 100 -17.61 -0.34 -14.60
N THR A 101 -17.75 -0.95 -13.42
CA THR A 101 -16.74 -0.96 -12.35
C THR A 101 -15.32 -1.34 -12.80
N PRO A 102 -15.08 -2.46 -13.52
CA PRO A 102 -13.74 -2.81 -13.98
C PRO A 102 -13.18 -1.80 -15.00
N LYS A 103 -14.04 -1.17 -15.81
CA LYS A 103 -13.62 -0.15 -16.79
C LYS A 103 -13.17 1.12 -16.08
N VAL A 104 -13.93 1.60 -15.09
CA VAL A 104 -13.57 2.77 -14.28
C VAL A 104 -12.30 2.52 -13.47
N LEU A 105 -12.17 1.33 -12.88
CA LEU A 105 -10.96 0.97 -12.14
C LEU A 105 -9.72 0.97 -13.04
N HIS A 106 -9.84 0.41 -14.25
CA HIS A 106 -8.76 0.41 -15.23
C HIS A 106 -8.39 1.85 -15.65
N ALA A 107 -9.37 2.68 -15.99
CA ALA A 107 -9.16 4.08 -16.34
C ALA A 107 -8.48 4.86 -15.20
N PHE A 108 -8.89 4.63 -13.95
CA PHE A 108 -8.27 5.25 -12.79
C PHE A 108 -6.81 4.83 -12.59
N VAL A 109 -6.50 3.54 -12.74
CA VAL A 109 -5.11 3.03 -12.65
C VAL A 109 -4.24 3.66 -13.74
N VAL A 110 -4.72 3.70 -14.98
CA VAL A 110 -4.01 4.33 -16.09
C VAL A 110 -3.79 5.82 -15.81
N TYR A 111 -4.81 6.54 -15.36
CA TYR A 111 -4.67 7.95 -14.98
C TYR A 111 -3.61 8.15 -13.89
N LYS A 112 -3.60 7.31 -12.86
CA LYS A 112 -2.62 7.42 -11.77
C LYS A 112 -1.20 7.10 -12.23
N CYS A 113 -1.00 6.09 -13.07
CA CYS A 113 0.33 5.64 -13.45
C CYS A 113 0.90 6.38 -14.67
N GLU A 114 0.11 6.55 -15.71
CA GLU A 114 0.57 7.13 -16.98
C GLU A 114 0.44 8.66 -16.99
N VAL A 115 -0.70 9.20 -16.55
CA VAL A 115 -0.95 10.66 -16.62
C VAL A 115 -0.30 11.40 -15.46
N LEU A 116 -0.31 10.80 -14.26
CA LEU A 116 0.33 11.39 -13.07
C LEU A 116 1.73 10.81 -12.79
N GLU A 117 2.28 10.02 -13.73
CA GLU A 117 3.63 9.44 -13.69
C GLU A 117 3.97 8.68 -12.39
N ASN A 118 2.97 8.07 -11.74
CA ASN A 118 3.21 7.30 -10.52
C ASN A 118 3.73 5.90 -10.84
N SER A 119 4.58 5.39 -9.95
CA SER A 119 5.20 4.06 -10.13
C SER A 119 4.20 2.89 -10.09
N TYR A 120 4.66 1.73 -10.59
CA TYR A 120 3.96 0.44 -10.53
C TYR A 120 3.44 0.07 -9.12
N LYS A 121 4.15 0.47 -8.05
CA LYS A 121 3.69 0.24 -6.67
C LYS A 121 2.31 0.85 -6.40
N THR A 122 1.99 1.94 -7.09
CA THR A 122 0.68 2.62 -7.01
C THR A 122 -0.42 1.76 -7.62
N ALA A 123 -0.17 1.17 -8.78
CA ALA A 123 -1.13 0.25 -9.42
C ALA A 123 -1.45 -0.93 -8.50
N GLU A 124 -0.42 -1.56 -7.93
CA GLU A 124 -0.62 -2.69 -7.00
C GLU A 124 -1.33 -2.28 -5.71
N ALA A 125 -1.02 -1.09 -5.17
CA ALA A 125 -1.72 -0.55 -4.01
C ALA A 125 -3.22 -0.31 -4.32
N ILE A 126 -3.54 0.24 -5.48
CA ILE A 126 -4.93 0.46 -5.93
C ILE A 126 -5.64 -0.90 -6.11
N ARG A 127 -5.05 -1.85 -6.84
CA ARG A 127 -5.62 -3.20 -7.03
C ARG A 127 -5.89 -3.87 -5.68
N SER A 128 -4.94 -3.79 -4.75
CA SER A 128 -5.07 -4.37 -3.40
C SER A 128 -6.16 -3.67 -2.58
N ALA A 129 -6.26 -2.35 -2.67
CA ALA A 129 -7.30 -1.57 -2.01
C ALA A 129 -8.69 -1.97 -2.49
N PHE A 130 -8.87 -2.11 -3.81
CA PHE A 130 -10.15 -2.49 -4.41
C PHE A 130 -10.49 -3.95 -4.20
N LYS A 131 -9.50 -4.84 -4.20
CA LYS A 131 -9.70 -6.22 -3.76
C LYS A 131 -10.23 -6.26 -2.34
N HIS A 132 -9.69 -5.46 -1.42
CA HIS A 132 -10.20 -5.40 -0.04
C HIS A 132 -11.59 -4.77 0.06
N TYR A 133 -11.82 -3.69 -0.69
CA TYR A 133 -13.08 -2.93 -0.60
C TYR A 133 -14.30 -3.74 -1.06
N PHE A 134 -14.09 -4.68 -1.98
CA PHE A 134 -15.15 -5.50 -2.57
C PHE A 134 -15.19 -6.95 -2.06
N THR A 135 -14.36 -7.31 -1.08
CA THR A 135 -14.37 -8.62 -0.39
C THR A 135 -14.87 -8.46 1.04
#